data_AF-A0A2E0VR50-F1
#
_entry.id   AF-A0A2E0VR50-F1
#
_cell.length_a   1.000
_cell.length_b   1.000
_cell.length_c   1.000
_cell.angle_alpha   90.00
_cell.angle_beta   90.00
_cell.angle_gamma   90.00
#
_symmetry.space_group_name_H-M   'P 1'
#
loop_
_entity.id
_entity.type
_entity.pdbx_description
1 polymer ?
#
loop_
_entity_poly.entity_id
_entity_poly.type
_entity_poly.pdbx_seq_one_letter_code
_entity_poly.pdbx_strand_id
1 'polypeptide(L)'
;MRTMKYLLSVFTFLLLFASQLEAQRGNWGRSPEERAVQQSNMMRDSLALSDAQYEKVKEVNLEYAKKFDEMRNNAEGDWSAMREQMGALRQEQNEALKALLTTEQYEKWQKIQEAMRQRRGNRGQGGGRG
;
A
#
# COMPACT_ATOMS: atom_id res chain seq x y z
N MET A 1 10.38 36.23 -42.36
CA MET A 1 10.08 35.91 -40.95
C MET A 1 8.66 35.34 -40.76
N ARG A 2 8.28 34.26 -41.47
CA ARG A 2 6.97 33.60 -41.28
C ARG A 2 7.04 32.09 -41.04
N THR A 3 8.21 31.47 -41.21
CA THR A 3 8.43 30.03 -40.99
C THR A 3 9.08 29.70 -39.63
N MET A 4 9.74 30.66 -38.97
CA MET A 4 10.36 30.47 -37.64
C MET A 4 9.38 30.57 -36.45
N LYS A 5 8.11 30.93 -36.67
CA LYS A 5 7.08 30.98 -35.61
C LYS A 5 6.47 29.60 -35.33
N TYR A 6 6.42 28.72 -36.33
CA TYR A 6 5.87 27.37 -36.21
C TYR A 6 6.91 26.36 -35.66
N LEU A 7 8.21 26.60 -35.87
CA LEU A 7 9.28 25.79 -35.27
C LEU A 7 9.36 25.96 -33.74
N LEU A 8 9.03 27.14 -33.23
CA LEU A 8 8.93 27.42 -31.78
C LEU A 8 7.59 26.93 -31.18
N SER A 9 6.51 26.88 -31.96
CA SER A 9 5.22 26.36 -31.48
C SER A 9 5.13 24.83 -31.47
N VAL A 10 5.88 24.12 -32.32
CA VAL A 10 5.92 22.64 -32.33
C VAL A 10 6.75 22.09 -31.16
N PHE A 11 7.78 22.81 -30.70
CA PHE A 11 8.59 22.41 -29.55
C PHE A 11 7.82 22.49 -28.22
N THR A 12 6.81 23.37 -28.15
CA THR A 12 5.99 23.57 -26.93
C THR A 12 4.92 22.49 -26.78
N PHE A 13 4.54 21.80 -27.86
CA PHE A 13 3.55 20.71 -27.81
C PHE A 13 4.16 19.35 -27.42
N LEU A 14 5.48 19.18 -27.58
CA LEU A 14 6.22 17.97 -27.23
C LEU A 14 6.55 17.85 -25.73
N LEU A 15 6.39 18.93 -24.94
CA LEU A 15 6.61 18.92 -23.50
C LEU A 15 5.36 18.53 -22.68
N LEU A 16 4.18 18.42 -23.31
CA LEU A 16 2.93 18.06 -22.63
C LEU A 16 2.68 16.53 -22.56
N PHE A 17 3.48 15.71 -23.26
CA PHE A 17 3.35 14.25 -23.22
C PHE A 17 4.21 13.59 -22.13
N ALA A 18 5.21 14.26 -21.58
CA ALA A 18 6.08 13.69 -20.54
C ALA A 18 5.39 13.54 -19.18
N SER A 19 4.29 14.26 -18.93
CA SER A 19 3.53 14.21 -17.68
C SER A 19 2.41 13.16 -17.66
N GLN A 20 2.19 12.42 -18.75
CA GLN A 20 1.10 11.43 -18.81
C GLN A 20 1.53 10.00 -18.44
N LEU A 21 2.83 9.72 -18.31
CA LEU A 21 3.32 8.42 -17.85
C LEU A 21 3.15 8.20 -16.34
N GLU A 22 2.92 9.27 -15.56
CA GLU A 22 2.64 9.17 -14.13
C GLU A 22 1.15 8.89 -13.83
N ALA A 23 0.27 9.00 -14.83
CA ALA A 23 -1.18 8.81 -14.67
C ALA A 23 -1.62 7.33 -14.65
N GLN A 24 -0.72 6.37 -14.91
CA GLN A 24 -1.01 4.93 -14.79
C GLN A 24 -0.76 4.34 -13.40
N ARG A 25 -0.28 5.14 -12.42
CA ARG A 25 -0.23 4.72 -11.01
C ARG A 25 -1.61 4.88 -10.35
N GLY A 26 -2.61 4.12 -10.81
CA GLY A 26 -3.99 4.14 -10.30
C GLY A 26 -4.11 4.13 -8.78
N ASN A 27 -4.44 5.26 -8.16
CA ASN A 27 -4.66 5.40 -6.71
C ASN A 27 -3.57 4.77 -5.79
N TRP A 28 -2.35 4.54 -6.32
CA TRP A 28 -1.20 3.93 -5.64
C TRP A 28 -0.32 4.96 -4.93
N GLY A 29 -0.82 6.19 -4.75
CA GLY A 29 -0.03 7.40 -4.46
C GLY A 29 0.43 7.59 -3.02
N ARG A 30 0.55 6.53 -2.20
CA ARG A 30 1.15 6.63 -0.86
C ARG A 30 2.48 5.89 -0.82
N SER A 31 3.49 6.57 -0.30
CA SER A 31 4.79 6.00 0.03
C SER A 31 4.68 4.85 1.04
N PRO A 32 5.65 3.91 1.10
CA PRO A 32 5.75 2.92 2.17
C PRO A 32 5.66 3.55 3.57
N GLU A 33 6.27 4.70 3.76
CA GLU A 33 6.29 5.48 5.00
C GLU A 33 4.88 5.95 5.39
N GLU A 34 4.14 6.57 4.47
CA GLU A 34 2.77 7.02 4.74
C GLU A 34 1.83 5.84 5.03
N ARG A 35 2.01 4.72 4.32
CA ARG A 35 1.24 3.48 4.58
C ARG A 35 1.51 2.94 5.98
N ALA A 36 2.78 2.89 6.38
CA ALA A 36 3.18 2.42 7.70
C ALA A 36 2.61 3.31 8.81
N VAL A 37 2.72 4.63 8.67
CA VAL A 37 2.15 5.59 9.64
C VAL A 37 0.63 5.44 9.74
N GLN A 38 -0.07 5.34 8.60
CA GLN A 38 -1.52 5.16 8.59
C GLN A 38 -1.94 3.85 9.28
N GLN A 39 -1.26 2.75 8.97
CA GLN A 39 -1.54 1.46 9.60
C GLN A 39 -1.30 1.52 11.10
N SER A 40 -0.16 2.08 11.52
CA SER A 40 0.18 2.21 12.94
C SER A 40 -0.77 3.11 13.70
N ASN A 41 -1.25 4.20 13.10
CA ASN A 41 -2.26 5.06 13.73
C ASN A 41 -3.57 4.30 13.96
N MET A 42 -4.03 3.56 12.95
CA MET A 42 -5.22 2.71 13.10
C MET A 42 -5.03 1.63 14.17
N MET A 43 -3.84 1.03 14.24
CA MET A 43 -3.52 0.06 15.30
C MET A 43 -3.46 0.72 16.68
N ARG A 44 -2.90 1.93 16.80
CA ARG A 44 -2.89 2.67 18.07
C ARG A 44 -4.31 2.92 18.58
N ASP A 45 -5.16 3.45 17.71
CA ASP A 45 -6.53 3.81 18.09
C ASP A 45 -7.38 2.57 18.39
N SER A 46 -7.19 1.49 17.63
CA SER A 46 -7.97 0.27 17.80
C SER A 46 -7.48 -0.64 18.92
N LEU A 47 -6.17 -0.66 19.20
CA LEU A 47 -5.56 -1.58 20.18
C LEU A 47 -5.12 -0.86 21.46
N ALA A 48 -5.29 0.46 21.54
CA ALA A 48 -4.79 1.30 22.63
C ALA A 48 -3.29 1.05 22.90
N LEU A 49 -2.48 1.14 21.85
CA LEU A 49 -1.03 0.92 21.96
C LEU A 49 -0.40 1.99 22.85
N SER A 50 0.53 1.59 23.72
CA SER A 50 1.43 2.54 24.38
C SER A 50 2.36 3.19 23.35
N ASP A 51 2.95 4.34 23.70
CA ASP A 51 3.90 5.02 22.80
C ASP A 51 5.08 4.12 22.41
N ALA A 52 5.60 3.33 23.37
CA ALA A 52 6.67 2.38 23.11
C ALA A 52 6.24 1.25 22.17
N GLN A 53 5.01 0.75 22.28
CA GLN A 53 4.47 -0.25 21.35
C GLN A 53 4.23 0.37 19.97
N TYR A 54 3.70 1.58 19.90
CA TYR A 54 3.42 2.29 18.67
C TYR A 54 4.67 2.46 17.81
N GLU A 55 5.78 2.91 18.40
CA GLU A 55 7.04 3.09 17.68
C GLU A 55 7.55 1.78 17.07
N LYS A 56 7.57 0.68 17.85
CA LYS A 56 7.97 -0.65 17.36
C LYS A 56 7.01 -1.19 16.29
N VAL A 57 5.71 -0.99 16.46
CA VAL A 57 4.69 -1.39 15.46
C VAL A 57 4.87 -0.59 14.16
N LYS A 58 5.21 0.69 14.24
CA LYS A 58 5.52 1.53 13.07
C LYS A 58 6.77 1.07 12.33
N GLU A 59 7.82 0.69 13.04
CA GLU A 59 9.03 0.10 12.43
C GLU A 59 8.70 -1.19 11.67
N VAL A 60 7.98 -2.12 12.32
CA VAL A 60 7.50 -3.35 11.67
C VAL A 60 6.65 -3.02 10.44
N ASN A 61 5.63 -2.16 10.57
CA ASN A 61 4.76 -1.81 9.44
C ASN A 61 5.53 -1.14 8.30
N LEU A 62 6.58 -0.37 8.59
CA LEU A 62 7.45 0.23 7.58
C LEU A 62 8.26 -0.81 6.82
N GLU A 63 8.87 -1.75 7.54
CA GLU A 63 9.63 -2.85 6.93
C GLU A 63 8.76 -3.63 5.94
N TYR A 64 7.57 -4.05 6.38
CA TYR A 64 6.66 -4.81 5.54
C TYR A 64 6.04 -3.99 4.41
N ALA A 65 5.82 -2.68 4.61
CA ALA A 65 5.39 -1.79 3.54
C ALA A 65 6.45 -1.62 2.45
N LYS A 66 7.75 -1.67 2.80
CA LYS A 66 8.86 -1.66 1.84
C LYS A 66 9.00 -3.00 1.12
N LYS A 67 8.95 -4.12 1.84
CA LYS A 67 8.92 -5.48 1.24
C LYS A 67 7.77 -5.65 0.26
N PHE A 68 6.59 -5.11 0.60
CA PHE A 68 5.44 -5.08 -0.30
C PHE A 68 5.71 -4.29 -1.58
N ASP A 69 6.34 -3.12 -1.44
CA ASP A 69 6.61 -2.25 -2.58
C ASP A 69 7.63 -2.88 -3.53
N GLU A 70 8.69 -3.46 -2.97
CA GLU A 70 9.69 -4.21 -3.73
C GLU A 70 9.07 -5.40 -4.46
N MET A 71 8.29 -6.25 -3.76
CA MET A 71 7.58 -7.37 -4.37
C MET A 71 6.70 -6.91 -5.55
N ARG A 72 5.98 -5.80 -5.37
CA ARG A 72 5.14 -5.22 -6.43
C ARG A 72 5.96 -4.75 -7.62
N ASN A 73 7.07 -4.06 -7.37
CA ASN A 73 7.94 -3.53 -8.43
C ASN A 73 8.62 -4.67 -9.21
N ASN A 74 8.94 -5.78 -8.54
CA ASN A 74 9.57 -6.96 -9.15
C ASN A 74 8.58 -7.89 -9.86
N ALA A 75 7.28 -7.83 -9.54
CA ALA A 75 6.28 -8.72 -10.11
C ALA A 75 5.94 -8.42 -11.59
N GLU A 76 6.37 -7.29 -12.14
CA GLU A 76 6.11 -6.86 -13.55
C GLU A 76 4.63 -6.98 -14.00
N GLY A 77 3.68 -7.00 -13.06
CA GLY A 77 2.25 -7.18 -13.33
C GLY A 77 1.71 -8.61 -13.22
N ASP A 78 2.52 -9.60 -12.81
CA ASP A 78 2.05 -10.94 -12.45
C ASP A 78 1.37 -10.94 -11.07
N TRP A 79 0.09 -10.58 -11.08
CA TRP A 79 -0.75 -10.55 -9.88
C TRP A 79 -1.04 -11.95 -9.30
N SER A 80 -0.89 -13.01 -10.08
CA SER A 80 -1.16 -14.37 -9.62
C SER A 80 -0.03 -14.85 -8.72
N ALA A 81 1.22 -14.73 -9.20
CA ALA A 81 2.40 -15.05 -8.41
C ALA A 81 2.52 -14.15 -7.16
N MET A 82 2.17 -12.87 -7.29
CA MET A 82 2.17 -11.93 -6.17
C MET A 82 1.21 -12.35 -5.05
N ARG A 83 0.06 -12.97 -5.38
CA ARG A 83 -0.98 -13.29 -4.39
C ARG A 83 -0.48 -14.25 -3.29
N GLU A 84 0.29 -15.27 -3.66
CA GLU A 84 0.83 -16.24 -2.71
C GLU A 84 1.90 -15.61 -1.82
N GLN A 85 2.86 -14.91 -2.45
CA GLN A 85 3.93 -14.20 -1.74
C GLN A 85 3.37 -13.16 -0.77
N MET A 86 2.26 -12.52 -1.14
CA MET A 86 1.51 -11.62 -0.28
C MET A 86 0.87 -12.27 0.92
N GLY A 87 0.44 -13.53 0.79
CA GLY A 87 -0.07 -14.32 1.90
C GLY A 87 1.04 -14.57 2.93
N ALA A 88 2.20 -15.02 2.46
CA ALA A 88 3.36 -15.29 3.31
C ALA A 88 3.86 -14.02 4.01
N LEU A 89 4.02 -12.91 3.28
CA LEU A 89 4.47 -11.63 3.83
C LEU A 89 3.55 -11.11 4.95
N ARG A 90 2.23 -11.32 4.81
CA ARG A 90 1.25 -10.96 5.85
C ARG A 90 1.34 -11.85 7.09
N GLN A 91 1.64 -13.13 6.92
CA GLN A 91 1.83 -14.04 8.05
C GLN A 91 3.09 -13.65 8.84
N GLU A 92 4.19 -13.38 8.15
CA GLU A 92 5.44 -12.89 8.74
C GLU A 92 5.21 -11.60 9.53
N GLN A 93 4.49 -10.62 8.94
CA GLN A 93 4.10 -9.39 9.63
C GLN A 93 3.27 -9.67 10.90
N ASN A 94 2.29 -10.58 10.84
CA ASN A 94 1.45 -10.89 12.00
C ASN A 94 2.25 -11.52 13.14
N GLU A 95 3.20 -12.41 12.86
CA GLU A 95 4.08 -12.98 13.88
C GLU A 95 5.00 -11.91 14.49
N ALA A 96 5.55 -11.01 13.66
CA ALA A 96 6.32 -9.87 14.16
C ALA A 96 5.49 -8.96 15.08
N LEU A 97 4.24 -8.68 14.72
CA LEU A 97 3.31 -7.90 15.55
C LEU A 97 2.92 -8.65 16.82
N LYS A 98 2.72 -9.97 16.78
CA LYS A 98 2.38 -10.79 17.95
C LYS A 98 3.44 -10.68 19.06
N ALA A 99 4.72 -10.55 18.69
CA ALA A 99 5.80 -10.36 19.65
C ALA A 99 5.78 -8.98 20.33
N LEU A 100 5.08 -7.99 19.77
CA LEU A 100 5.03 -6.61 20.27
C LEU A 100 3.72 -6.27 21.01
N LEU A 101 2.67 -7.06 20.77
CA LEU A 101 1.34 -6.86 21.31
C LEU A 101 1.12 -7.75 22.52
N THR A 102 0.26 -7.31 23.44
CA THR A 102 -0.27 -8.22 24.46
C THR A 102 -1.20 -9.25 23.82
N THR A 103 -1.47 -10.35 24.52
CA THR A 103 -2.42 -11.38 24.06
C THR A 103 -3.78 -10.77 23.66
N GLU A 104 -4.34 -9.92 24.52
CA GLU A 104 -5.64 -9.26 24.26
C GLU A 104 -5.59 -8.33 23.04
N GLN A 105 -4.52 -7.55 22.89
CA GLN A 105 -4.33 -6.69 21.73
C GLN A 105 -4.20 -7.49 20.44
N TYR A 106 -3.47 -8.60 20.47
CA TYR A 106 -3.29 -9.48 19.32
C TYR A 106 -4.61 -10.17 18.92
N GLU A 107 -5.38 -10.68 19.87
CA GLU A 107 -6.69 -11.25 19.59
C GLU A 107 -7.65 -10.24 18.96
N LYS A 108 -7.64 -8.99 19.47
CA LYS A 108 -8.42 -7.89 18.87
C LYS A 108 -7.94 -7.58 17.46
N TRP A 109 -6.62 -7.56 17.24
CA TRP A 109 -6.04 -7.37 15.92
C TRP A 109 -6.48 -8.45 14.93
N GLN A 110 -6.45 -9.72 15.33
CA GLN A 110 -6.91 -10.83 14.49
C GLN A 110 -8.37 -10.68 14.07
N LYS A 111 -9.25 -10.25 15.00
CA LYS A 111 -10.67 -9.97 14.70
C LYS A 111 -10.84 -8.81 13.71
N ILE A 112 -10.06 -7.74 13.87
CA ILE A 112 -10.05 -6.61 12.93
C ILE A 112 -9.62 -7.07 11.53
N GLN A 113 -8.55 -7.86 11.44
CA GLN A 113 -8.06 -8.41 10.18
C GLN A 113 -9.10 -9.31 9.50
N GLU A 114 -9.76 -10.18 10.26
CA GLU A 114 -10.83 -11.04 9.74
C GLU A 114 -12.01 -10.22 9.21
N ALA A 115 -12.47 -9.22 9.96
CA ALA A 115 -13.54 -8.32 9.51
C ALA A 115 -13.16 -7.55 8.22
N MET A 116 -11.90 -7.12 8.09
CA MET A 116 -11.39 -6.50 6.87
C MET A 116 -11.39 -7.47 5.68
N ARG A 117 -10.98 -8.74 5.90
CA ARG A 117 -11.01 -9.79 4.88
C ARG A 117 -12.43 -10.05 4.38
N GLN A 118 -13.38 -10.21 5.30
CA GLN A 118 -14.79 -10.45 4.97
C GLN A 118 -15.39 -9.29 4.16
N ARG A 119 -15.14 -8.04 4.57
CA ARG A 119 -15.58 -6.85 3.83
C ARG A 119 -15.01 -6.78 2.42
N ARG A 120 -13.75 -7.19 2.22
CA ARG A 120 -13.11 -7.24 0.90
C ARG A 120 -13.66 -8.36 0.04
N GLY A 121 -13.90 -9.54 0.63
CA GLY A 121 -14.53 -10.68 -0.05
C GLY A 121 -15.94 -10.36 -0.55
N ASN A 122 -16.73 -9.63 0.25
CA ASN A 122 -18.09 -9.22 -0.13
C ASN A 122 -18.11 -8.17 -1.25
N ARG A 123 -17.14 -7.24 -1.27
CA ARG A 123 -16.99 -6.26 -2.38
C ARG A 123 -16.51 -6.88 -3.69
N GLY A 124 -15.73 -7.96 -3.64
CA GLY A 124 -15.27 -8.69 -4.84
C GLY A 124 -16.39 -9.41 -5.60
N GLN A 125 -17.52 -9.70 -4.94
CA GLN A 125 -18.67 -10.38 -5.55
C GLN A 125 -19.75 -9.43 -6.09
N GLY A 126 -19.73 -8.15 -5.71
CA GLY A 126 -20.76 -7.17 -6.11
C GLY A 126 -20.34 -6.11 -7.14
N GLY A 127 -19.06 -6.06 -7.54
CA GLY A 127 -18.50 -4.97 -8.36
C GLY A 127 -18.07 -5.33 -9.78
N GLY A 128 -18.41 -6.53 -10.27
CA GLY A 128 -17.97 -7.05 -11.58
C GLY A 128 -18.93 -6.82 -12.75
N ARG A 129 -19.80 -5.80 -12.69
CA ARG A 129 -20.63 -5.36 -13.83
C ARG A 129 -20.79 -3.84 -13.78
N GLY A 130 -20.03 -3.18 -14.65
CA GLY A 130 -20.00 -1.74 -14.89
C GLY A 130 -18.91 -1.46 -15.91
#